data_AF-A0AAP0L9X1-F1
#
_entry.id   AF-A0AAP0L9X1-F1
#
_cell.length_a   1.000
_cell.length_b   1.000
_cell.length_c   1.000
_cell.angle_alpha   90.00
_cell.angle_beta   90.00
_cell.angle_gamma   90.00
#
_symmetry.space_group_name_H-M   'P 1'
#
loop_
_entity.id
_entity.type
_entity.pdbx_description
1 polymer ?
#
loop_
_entity_poly.entity_id
_entity_poly.type
_entity_poly.pdbx_seq_one_letter_code
_entity_poly.pdbx_strand_id
1 'polypeptide(L)'
;MARPCRRGLAAAGAGRTSTMKVSMASASNALEVDGSSVDKLVEGVIKFMDSEKESVQNCVTPRKPRVLLAASGSVAAIKFSSLCHSFSDWAEVKAVATKSSLHFIDKPSMPKDVVLYTEEDEWSTWKRIGDNVLHIELRKWADVMVIAPLSANTLAKIAGGLCDNLLTCIVRAWDFDKPLFVAPAMNTFMWTNPFTERHINSITELGISLVPPITKRLACGDYGNGAMAEPSLIHSTVRLSFESHAPSSQTNKGV
;
A
#
# COMPACT_ATOMS: atom_id res chain seq x y z
N MET A 1 -18.02 -45.87 -25.51
CA MET A 1 -17.95 -47.08 -24.65
C MET A 1 -17.31 -46.66 -23.34
N ALA A 2 -17.85 -46.80 -22.13
CA ALA A 2 -19.10 -47.35 -21.60
C ALA A 2 -19.48 -46.53 -20.34
N ARG A 3 -20.77 -46.56 -20.00
CA ARG A 3 -21.44 -45.90 -18.86
C ARG A 3 -21.42 -46.81 -17.59
N PRO A 4 -21.98 -46.37 -16.44
CA PRO A 4 -21.49 -46.60 -15.07
C PRO A 4 -22.10 -47.81 -14.35
N CYS A 5 -21.57 -48.15 -13.17
CA CYS A 5 -22.16 -49.14 -12.26
C CYS A 5 -22.90 -48.47 -11.08
N ARG A 6 -24.18 -48.84 -10.92
CA ARG A 6 -25.10 -48.54 -9.80
C ARG A 6 -24.96 -49.58 -8.68
N ARG A 7 -25.38 -49.21 -7.46
CA ARG A 7 -26.22 -49.93 -6.45
C ARG A 7 -25.82 -49.42 -5.06
N GLY A 8 -26.64 -49.24 -4.03
CA GLY A 8 -28.05 -49.54 -3.69
C GLY A 8 -28.13 -49.37 -2.15
N LEU A 9 -29.07 -48.59 -1.60
CA LEU A 9 -30.37 -48.98 -1.00
C LEU A 9 -30.34 -49.39 0.50
N ALA A 10 -31.46 -49.06 1.18
CA ALA A 10 -31.96 -49.43 2.53
C ALA A 10 -31.56 -48.49 3.70
N ALA A 11 -32.42 -47.78 4.45
CA ALA A 11 -33.84 -47.84 4.90
C ALA A 11 -34.07 -48.46 6.30
N ALA A 12 -34.91 -47.74 7.09
CA ALA A 12 -35.63 -48.09 8.33
C ALA A 12 -34.76 -48.32 9.60
N GLY A 13 -35.14 -47.98 10.83
CA GLY A 13 -36.36 -47.55 11.56
C GLY A 13 -35.94 -47.55 13.06
N ALA A 14 -36.70 -47.28 14.11
CA ALA A 14 -38.09 -46.94 14.37
C ALA A 14 -38.21 -46.67 15.90
N GLY A 15 -39.26 -45.93 16.30
CA GLY A 15 -39.89 -46.04 17.63
C GLY A 15 -39.35 -45.11 18.73
N ARG A 16 -40.16 -44.54 19.63
CA ARG A 16 -41.60 -44.69 19.94
C ARG A 16 -42.04 -43.53 20.83
N THR A 17 -43.09 -42.81 20.39
CA THR A 17 -44.34 -42.48 21.11
C THR A 17 -44.36 -42.44 22.65
N SER A 18 -44.91 -41.36 23.24
CA SER A 18 -46.27 -41.39 23.81
C SER A 18 -46.75 -39.99 24.23
N THR A 19 -47.99 -39.69 23.86
CA THR A 19 -48.82 -38.54 24.21
C THR A 19 -49.44 -38.68 25.60
N MET A 20 -49.66 -37.55 26.30
CA MET A 20 -50.89 -37.33 27.09
C MET A 20 -51.11 -35.83 27.35
N LYS A 21 -52.26 -35.31 26.88
CA LYS A 21 -52.89 -34.04 27.29
C LYS A 21 -53.60 -34.24 28.63
N VAL A 22 -53.60 -33.25 29.54
CA VAL A 22 -54.77 -32.87 30.37
C VAL A 22 -54.65 -31.41 30.90
N SER A 23 -55.70 -30.62 30.61
CA SER A 23 -56.45 -29.57 31.38
C SER A 23 -55.81 -28.49 32.28
N MET A 24 -56.45 -27.30 32.19
CA MET A 24 -56.38 -26.10 33.03
C MET A 24 -56.52 -26.32 34.54
N ALA A 25 -55.83 -25.46 35.33
CA ALA A 25 -56.40 -24.75 36.48
C ALA A 25 -55.48 -23.59 36.94
N SER A 26 -56.10 -22.46 37.28
CA SER A 26 -55.50 -21.31 37.96
C SER A 26 -55.22 -21.62 39.43
N ALA A 27 -54.09 -21.17 39.96
CA ALA A 27 -53.95 -20.78 41.36
C ALA A 27 -52.66 -19.97 41.56
N SER A 28 -52.85 -18.70 41.93
CA SER A 28 -51.84 -17.80 42.46
C SER A 28 -51.17 -18.38 43.71
N ASN A 29 -49.85 -18.24 43.82
CA ASN A 29 -49.20 -18.06 45.11
C ASN A 29 -47.93 -17.23 44.91
N ALA A 30 -47.99 -16.00 45.42
CA ALA A 30 -46.86 -15.09 45.49
C ALA A 30 -45.92 -15.57 46.61
N LEU A 31 -44.68 -15.87 46.24
CA LEU A 31 -43.55 -15.84 47.18
C LEU A 31 -42.82 -14.53 46.90
N GLU A 32 -42.95 -13.58 47.83
CA GLU A 32 -42.13 -12.37 47.86
C GLU A 32 -40.66 -12.78 48.02
N VAL A 33 -39.86 -12.52 46.99
CA VAL A 33 -38.40 -12.62 47.05
C VAL A 33 -37.87 -11.20 47.17
N ASP A 34 -37.15 -10.96 48.26
CA ASP A 34 -36.52 -9.70 48.64
C ASP A 34 -35.68 -9.10 47.48
N GLY A 35 -36.15 -7.99 46.91
CA GLY A 35 -35.59 -7.33 45.73
C GLY A 35 -34.13 -6.86 45.89
N SER A 36 -33.66 -6.73 47.14
CA SER A 36 -32.31 -6.26 47.44
C SER A 36 -31.19 -7.23 47.04
N SER A 37 -31.50 -8.53 46.88
CA SER A 37 -30.54 -9.54 46.43
C SER A 37 -30.41 -9.60 44.92
N VAL A 38 -31.49 -9.30 44.20
CA VAL A 38 -31.52 -9.28 42.73
C VAL A 38 -30.78 -8.05 42.22
N ASP A 39 -30.98 -6.89 42.83
CA ASP A 39 -30.30 -5.64 42.45
C ASP A 39 -28.77 -5.73 42.62
N LYS A 40 -28.30 -6.38 43.69
CA LYS A 40 -26.86 -6.63 43.89
C LYS A 40 -26.27 -7.62 42.88
N LEU A 41 -27.07 -8.59 42.43
CA LEU A 41 -26.66 -9.53 41.39
C LEU A 41 -26.62 -8.82 40.03
N VAL A 42 -27.59 -7.94 39.74
CA VAL A 42 -27.67 -7.16 38.51
C VAL A 42 -26.55 -6.12 38.46
N GLU A 43 -26.26 -5.41 39.55
CA GLU A 43 -25.09 -4.53 39.65
C GLU A 43 -23.78 -5.31 39.51
N GLY A 44 -23.68 -6.50 40.11
CA GLY A 44 -22.52 -7.38 39.97
C GLY A 44 -22.30 -7.84 38.53
N VAL A 45 -23.36 -8.20 37.82
CA VAL A 45 -23.35 -8.59 36.40
C VAL A 45 -23.03 -7.40 35.50
N ILE A 46 -23.60 -6.21 35.76
CA ILE A 46 -23.29 -4.97 35.02
C ILE A 46 -21.81 -4.61 35.22
N LYS A 47 -21.29 -4.70 36.44
CA LYS A 47 -19.88 -4.42 36.74
C LYS A 47 -18.92 -5.46 36.14
N PHE A 48 -19.35 -6.72 36.02
CA PHE A 48 -18.63 -7.77 35.30
C PHE A 48 -18.63 -7.52 33.79
N MET A 49 -19.78 -7.08 33.23
CA MET A 49 -19.94 -6.74 31.81
C MET A 49 -19.20 -5.45 31.42
N ASP A 50 -19.07 -4.50 32.34
CA ASP A 50 -18.25 -3.29 32.16
C ASP A 50 -16.76 -3.60 32.36
N SER A 51 -16.40 -4.54 33.25
CA SER A 51 -15.03 -5.02 33.43
C SER A 51 -14.50 -5.84 32.25
N GLU A 52 -15.36 -6.53 31.50
CA GLU A 52 -14.96 -7.24 30.27
C GLU A 52 -14.99 -6.35 29.01
N LYS A 53 -15.57 -5.14 29.08
CA LYS A 53 -15.44 -4.13 28.03
C LYS A 53 -14.14 -3.33 28.08
N GLU A 54 -13.36 -3.47 29.14
CA GLU A 54 -12.01 -2.91 29.30
C GLU A 54 -10.90 -3.96 29.09
N SER A 55 -11.12 -4.97 28.25
CA SER A 55 -9.98 -5.63 27.59
C SER A 55 -9.54 -4.76 26.40
N VAL A 56 -8.46 -4.02 26.60
CA VAL A 56 -7.80 -3.11 25.66
C VAL A 56 -7.63 -3.75 24.28
N GLN A 57 -8.61 -3.56 23.39
CA GLN A 57 -8.37 -3.59 21.97
C GLN A 57 -7.60 -2.31 21.66
N ASN A 58 -6.28 -2.37 21.74
CA ASN A 58 -5.42 -1.39 21.08
C ASN A 58 -5.71 -1.51 19.57
N CYS A 59 -6.77 -0.85 19.11
CA CYS A 59 -6.99 -0.56 17.71
C CYS A 59 -5.86 0.39 17.30
N VAL A 60 -4.69 -0.17 16.98
CA VAL A 60 -3.67 0.57 16.24
C VAL A 60 -4.34 0.98 14.96
N THR A 61 -4.76 2.25 14.87
CA THR A 61 -5.16 2.81 13.59
C THR A 61 -3.97 2.61 12.67
N PRO A 62 -4.11 1.89 11.55
CA PRO A 62 -2.99 1.66 10.66
C PRO A 62 -2.48 3.03 10.23
N ARG A 63 -1.23 3.34 10.58
CA ARG A 63 -0.61 4.61 10.20
C ARG A 63 -0.70 4.76 8.69
N LYS A 64 -0.88 5.98 8.19
CA LYS A 64 -0.80 6.24 6.75
C LYS A 64 0.53 5.67 6.21
N PRO A 65 0.51 5.00 5.05
CA PRO A 65 1.73 4.57 4.38
C PRO A 65 2.65 5.77 4.12
N ARG A 66 3.96 5.57 4.23
CA ARG A 66 4.96 6.59 3.88
C ARG A 66 5.45 6.35 2.47
N VAL A 67 5.04 7.22 1.56
CA VAL A 67 5.33 7.11 0.13
C VAL A 67 6.40 8.12 -0.25
N LEU A 68 7.53 7.62 -0.77
CA LEU A 68 8.58 8.44 -1.35
C LEU A 68 8.36 8.53 -2.86
N LEU A 69 7.82 9.65 -3.31
CA LEU A 69 7.65 9.95 -4.74
C LEU A 69 8.92 10.60 -5.27
N ALA A 70 9.31 10.23 -6.49
CA ALA A 70 10.50 10.79 -7.06
C ALA A 70 10.38 11.06 -8.56
N ALA A 71 11.00 12.15 -9.01
CA ALA A 71 10.99 12.58 -10.40
C ALA A 71 12.41 12.65 -10.95
N SER A 72 12.58 12.17 -12.18
CA SER A 72 13.81 12.30 -12.95
C SER A 72 13.60 13.09 -14.25
N GLY A 73 14.69 13.42 -14.95
CA GLY A 73 14.70 14.32 -16.11
C GLY A 73 13.90 13.82 -17.32
N SER A 74 12.59 14.05 -17.33
CA SER A 74 11.67 13.81 -18.44
C SER A 74 10.60 14.89 -18.45
N VAL A 75 10.09 15.26 -19.64
CA VAL A 75 9.04 16.28 -19.79
C VAL A 75 7.79 15.91 -18.98
N ALA A 76 7.53 14.62 -18.77
CA ALA A 76 6.42 14.14 -17.95
C ALA A 76 6.47 14.59 -16.47
N ALA A 77 7.61 15.11 -15.99
CA ALA A 77 7.73 15.65 -14.63
C ALA A 77 6.85 16.89 -14.40
N ILE A 78 6.31 17.52 -15.46
CA ILE A 78 5.24 18.53 -15.34
C ILE A 78 3.99 17.98 -14.64
N LYS A 79 3.74 16.66 -14.72
CA LYS A 79 2.63 15.98 -14.05
C LYS A 79 2.95 15.57 -12.61
N PHE A 80 4.16 15.85 -12.12
CA PHE A 80 4.62 15.35 -10.81
C PHE A 80 3.83 15.95 -9.63
N SER A 81 3.44 17.23 -9.71
CA SER A 81 2.55 17.82 -8.71
C SER A 81 1.20 17.08 -8.64
N SER A 82 0.60 16.79 -9.79
CA SER A 82 -0.67 16.04 -9.86
C SER A 82 -0.53 14.64 -9.28
N LEU A 83 0.61 13.98 -9.52
CA LEU A 83 0.95 12.71 -8.88
C LEU A 83 1.01 12.86 -7.36
N CYS A 84 1.73 13.85 -6.83
CA CYS A 84 1.80 14.08 -5.39
C CYS A 84 0.42 14.27 -4.76
N HIS A 85 -0.43 15.12 -5.35
CA HIS A 85 -1.81 15.29 -4.90
C HIS A 85 -2.60 13.98 -4.86
N SER A 86 -2.41 13.10 -5.86
CA SER A 86 -3.13 11.82 -5.92
C SER A 86 -2.78 10.87 -4.77
N PHE A 87 -1.61 11.03 -4.15
CA PHE A 87 -1.18 10.20 -3.02
C PHE A 87 -1.44 10.86 -1.64
N SER A 88 -1.51 12.19 -1.53
CA SER A 88 -1.59 12.92 -0.25
C SER A 88 -2.79 12.53 0.64
N ASP A 89 -3.93 12.17 0.04
CA ASP A 89 -5.10 11.74 0.81
C ASP A 89 -4.87 10.39 1.50
N TRP A 90 -4.19 9.48 0.82
CA TRP A 90 -3.96 8.09 1.25
C TRP A 90 -2.69 7.93 2.09
N ALA A 91 -1.64 8.69 1.81
CA ALA A 91 -0.29 8.49 2.33
C ALA A 91 0.36 9.75 2.91
N GLU A 92 1.35 9.57 3.77
CA GLU A 92 2.34 10.61 4.09
C GLU A 92 3.34 10.66 2.93
N VAL A 93 3.43 11.79 2.23
CA VAL A 93 4.20 11.90 0.98
C VAL A 93 5.43 12.78 1.18
N LYS A 94 6.59 12.26 0.77
CA LYS A 94 7.81 13.04 0.54
C LYS A 94 8.21 12.94 -0.92
N ALA A 95 8.77 14.02 -1.45
CA ALA A 95 9.16 14.10 -2.85
C ALA A 95 10.67 14.26 -3.00
N VAL A 96 11.26 13.61 -4.02
CA VAL A 96 12.67 13.79 -4.41
C VAL A 96 12.73 14.18 -5.89
N ALA A 97 13.48 15.22 -6.22
CA ALA A 97 13.70 15.62 -7.61
C ALA A 97 15.19 15.62 -7.95
N THR A 98 15.51 15.04 -9.10
CA THR A 98 16.82 15.25 -9.73
C THR A 98 16.95 16.69 -10.23
N LYS A 99 18.18 17.17 -10.38
CA LYS A 99 18.46 18.47 -11.02
C LYS A 99 17.74 18.63 -12.37
N SER A 100 17.78 17.61 -13.22
CA SER A 100 17.16 17.65 -14.55
C SER A 100 15.62 17.68 -14.51
N SER A 101 14.98 17.09 -13.51
CA SER A 101 13.51 17.18 -13.37
C SER A 101 13.04 18.57 -12.97
N LEU A 102 13.87 19.36 -12.29
CA LEU A 102 13.52 20.72 -11.85
C LEU A 102 13.27 21.68 -13.02
N HIS A 103 13.70 21.34 -14.24
CA HIS A 103 13.35 22.11 -15.45
C HIS A 103 11.86 22.03 -15.81
N PHE A 104 11.15 20.99 -15.34
CA PHE A 104 9.77 20.72 -15.72
C PHE A 104 8.79 20.79 -14.54
N ILE A 105 9.31 20.68 -13.30
CA ILE A 105 8.49 20.75 -12.09
C ILE A 105 8.21 22.21 -11.74
N ASP A 106 6.93 22.57 -11.73
CA ASP A 106 6.47 23.85 -11.20
C ASP A 106 6.34 23.78 -9.67
N LYS A 107 7.38 24.21 -8.93
CA LYS A 107 7.44 24.10 -7.46
C LYS A 107 6.21 24.70 -6.74
N PRO A 108 5.70 25.90 -7.10
CA PRO A 108 4.47 26.47 -6.53
C PRO A 108 3.23 25.58 -6.66
N SER A 109 3.18 24.71 -7.67
CA SER A 109 2.05 23.79 -7.87
C SER A 109 2.07 22.58 -6.93
N MET A 110 3.14 22.33 -6.19
CA MET A 110 3.25 21.18 -5.30
C MET A 110 2.31 21.29 -4.09
N PRO A 111 1.77 20.17 -3.56
CA PRO A 111 1.01 20.19 -2.32
C PRO A 111 1.82 20.81 -1.17
N LYS A 112 1.19 21.64 -0.34
CA LYS A 112 1.88 22.40 0.73
C LYS A 112 2.50 21.51 1.82
N ASP A 113 1.93 20.33 2.01
CA ASP A 113 2.34 19.32 2.98
C ASP A 113 3.43 18.37 2.44
N VAL A 114 3.77 18.46 1.15
CA VAL A 114 4.79 17.62 0.53
C VAL A 114 6.12 18.37 0.47
N VAL A 115 7.09 17.88 1.24
CA VAL A 115 8.47 18.38 1.20
C VAL A 115 9.17 17.82 -0.04
N LEU A 116 9.70 18.72 -0.88
CA LEU A 116 10.49 18.39 -2.06
C LEU A 116 11.98 18.50 -1.76
N TYR A 117 12.67 17.35 -1.69
CA TYR A 117 14.11 17.27 -1.48
C TYR A 117 14.88 17.26 -2.82
N THR A 118 16.02 17.93 -2.84
CA THR A 118 16.96 17.98 -3.96
C THR A 118 18.37 17.58 -3.52
N GLU A 119 19.31 17.49 -4.48
CA GLU A 119 20.71 17.14 -4.18
C GLU A 119 21.38 18.14 -3.22
N GLU A 120 20.96 19.40 -3.22
CA GLU A 120 21.46 20.43 -2.30
C GLU A 120 21.07 20.15 -0.84
N ASP A 121 19.93 19.49 -0.59
CA ASP A 121 19.47 19.17 0.76
C ASP A 121 20.32 18.09 1.45
N GLU A 122 20.96 17.24 0.63
CA GLU A 122 21.86 16.21 1.13
C GLU A 122 23.07 16.82 1.85
N TRP A 123 23.63 17.88 1.26
CA TRP A 123 24.78 18.62 1.79
C TRP A 123 24.38 19.65 2.85
N SER A 124 23.15 20.15 2.85
CA SER A 124 22.67 21.07 3.89
C SER A 124 22.44 20.36 5.23
N THR A 125 22.07 19.07 5.18
CA THR A 125 21.76 18.23 6.34
C THR A 125 23.02 17.68 7.01
N TRP A 126 24.04 17.30 6.23
CA TRP A 126 25.28 16.70 6.75
C TRP A 126 26.40 17.73 6.86
N LYS A 127 26.85 18.04 8.09
CA LYS A 127 27.94 19.01 8.33
C LYS A 127 29.14 18.37 9.01
N ARG A 128 28.91 17.33 9.81
CA ARG A 128 29.93 16.64 10.59
C ARG A 128 29.65 15.13 10.63
N ILE A 129 30.71 14.37 10.87
CA ILE A 129 30.61 12.93 11.15
C ILE A 129 29.68 12.73 12.34
N GLY A 130 28.66 11.90 12.17
CA GLY A 130 27.59 11.66 13.15
C GLY A 130 26.25 12.32 12.81
N ASP A 131 26.23 13.28 11.87
CA ASP A 131 24.98 13.84 11.37
C ASP A 131 24.23 12.83 10.48
N ASN A 132 22.91 12.94 10.45
CA ASN A 132 22.06 12.09 9.63
C ASN A 132 22.34 12.28 8.13
N VAL A 133 22.45 11.18 7.40
CA VAL A 133 22.66 11.17 5.94
C VAL A 133 21.30 11.09 5.25
N LEU A 134 20.92 12.14 4.52
CA LEU A 134 19.56 12.32 4.01
C LEU A 134 19.03 11.14 3.19
N HIS A 135 19.82 10.61 2.24
CA HIS A 135 19.38 9.48 1.41
C HIS A 135 19.11 8.21 2.24
N ILE A 136 19.87 7.98 3.31
CA ILE A 136 19.66 6.86 4.24
C ILE A 136 18.39 7.08 5.06
N GLU A 137 18.16 8.30 5.53
CA GLU A 137 16.96 8.64 6.30
C GLU A 137 15.67 8.53 5.46
N LEU A 138 15.70 8.98 4.21
CA LEU A 138 14.58 8.84 3.28
C LEU A 138 14.29 7.36 2.98
N ARG A 139 15.34 6.54 2.77
CA ARG A 139 15.22 5.08 2.59
C ARG A 139 14.62 4.39 3.81
N LYS A 140 15.04 4.78 5.02
CA LYS A 140 14.48 4.22 6.27
C LYS A 140 13.02 4.62 6.45
N TRP A 141 12.70 5.90 6.21
CA TRP A 141 11.37 6.48 6.40
C TRP A 141 10.32 5.89 5.45
N ALA A 142 10.68 5.65 4.19
CA ALA A 142 9.75 5.20 3.16
C ALA A 142 9.30 3.74 3.37
N ASP A 143 7.99 3.48 3.27
CA ASP A 143 7.45 2.12 3.16
C ASP A 143 7.44 1.64 1.70
N VAL A 144 7.31 2.58 0.76
CA VAL A 144 7.30 2.36 -0.68
C VAL A 144 7.96 3.54 -1.40
N MET A 145 8.65 3.27 -2.49
CA MET A 145 9.19 4.30 -3.38
C MET A 145 8.55 4.21 -4.77
N VAL A 146 8.29 5.36 -5.39
CA VAL A 146 7.74 5.45 -6.74
C VAL A 146 8.56 6.46 -7.55
N ILE A 147 9.17 6.04 -8.65
CA ILE A 147 9.89 6.93 -9.57
C ILE A 147 9.02 7.19 -10.81
N ALA A 148 8.42 8.37 -10.87
CA ALA A 148 7.47 8.75 -11.91
C ALA A 148 7.54 10.27 -12.18
N PRO A 149 8.22 10.70 -13.25
CA PRO A 149 8.78 9.87 -14.32
C PRO A 149 10.15 9.25 -14.00
N LEU A 150 10.38 8.05 -14.55
CA LEU A 150 11.71 7.46 -14.73
C LEU A 150 12.24 7.77 -16.14
N SER A 151 13.30 8.57 -16.21
CA SER A 151 14.02 8.89 -17.46
C SER A 151 14.93 7.73 -17.87
N ALA A 152 15.27 7.63 -19.16
CA ALA A 152 16.20 6.62 -19.65
C ALA A 152 17.60 6.72 -18.99
N ASN A 153 18.05 7.94 -18.68
CA ASN A 153 19.33 8.17 -18.00
C ASN A 153 19.32 7.60 -16.58
N THR A 154 18.30 7.93 -15.79
CA THR A 154 18.16 7.38 -14.43
C THR A 154 17.95 5.87 -14.48
N LEU A 155 17.19 5.34 -15.44
CA LEU A 155 17.03 3.91 -15.66
C LEU A 155 18.39 3.22 -15.87
N ALA A 156 19.23 3.77 -16.75
CA ALA A 156 20.58 3.25 -16.99
C ALA A 156 21.46 3.32 -15.73
N LYS A 157 21.38 4.42 -14.96
CA LYS A 157 22.12 4.57 -13.69
C LYS A 157 21.71 3.52 -12.66
N ILE A 158 20.40 3.29 -12.50
CA ILE A 158 19.88 2.28 -11.56
C ILE A 158 20.33 0.88 -12.00
N ALA A 159 20.16 0.53 -13.28
CA ALA A 159 20.59 -0.76 -13.81
C ALA A 159 22.11 -0.99 -13.67
N GLY A 160 22.91 0.08 -13.78
CA GLY A 160 24.36 0.05 -13.58
C GLY A 160 24.81 0.18 -12.12
N GLY A 161 23.91 0.34 -11.16
CA GLY A 161 24.24 0.52 -9.75
C GLY A 161 24.97 1.83 -9.41
N LEU A 162 24.79 2.88 -10.21
CA LEU A 162 25.40 4.19 -10.00
C LEU A 162 24.61 4.99 -8.95
N CYS A 163 25.31 5.81 -8.15
CA CYS A 163 24.75 6.62 -7.06
C CYS A 163 25.44 8.00 -7.00
N ASP A 164 25.11 8.88 -7.93
CA ASP A 164 25.77 10.18 -8.12
C ASP A 164 24.90 11.40 -7.83
N ASN A 165 23.68 11.17 -7.31
CA ASN A 165 22.74 12.18 -6.86
C ASN A 165 21.78 11.56 -5.83
N LEU A 166 21.07 12.41 -5.07
CA LEU A 166 20.15 12.02 -4.00
C LEU A 166 19.23 10.85 -4.39
N LEU A 167 18.54 10.94 -5.53
CA LEU A 167 17.64 9.90 -6.01
C LEU A 167 18.36 8.55 -6.16
N THR A 168 19.46 8.54 -6.90
CA THR A 168 20.20 7.30 -7.19
C THR A 168 20.91 6.74 -5.95
N CYS A 169 21.32 7.59 -5.00
CA CYS A 169 21.83 7.15 -3.70
C CYS A 169 20.76 6.43 -2.89
N ILE A 170 19.53 6.94 -2.86
CA ILE A 170 18.39 6.27 -2.20
C ILE A 170 18.15 4.89 -2.81
N VAL A 171 18.10 4.81 -4.14
CA VAL A 171 17.87 3.53 -4.85
C VAL A 171 19.02 2.55 -4.61
N ARG A 172 20.27 3.03 -4.60
CA ARG A 172 21.44 2.16 -4.39
C ARG A 172 21.50 1.57 -2.97
N ALA A 173 20.92 2.26 -2.00
CA ALA A 173 20.77 1.83 -0.61
C ALA A 173 19.41 1.15 -0.33
N TRP A 174 18.59 0.94 -1.36
CA TRP A 174 17.21 0.49 -1.19
C TRP A 174 17.11 -0.93 -0.62
N ASP A 175 16.05 -1.15 0.15
CA ASP A 175 15.63 -2.48 0.60
C ASP A 175 14.67 -3.08 -0.42
N PHE A 176 15.05 -4.15 -1.11
CA PHE A 176 14.12 -4.75 -2.09
C PHE A 176 13.01 -5.59 -1.43
N ASP A 177 13.04 -5.76 -0.10
CA ASP A 177 11.87 -6.21 0.67
C ASP A 177 10.77 -5.12 0.72
N LYS A 178 11.13 -3.85 0.47
CA LYS A 178 10.17 -2.75 0.30
C LYS A 178 9.84 -2.55 -1.17
N PRO A 179 8.56 -2.38 -1.53
CA PRO A 179 8.18 -2.21 -2.92
C PRO A 179 8.77 -0.92 -3.51
N LEU A 180 9.29 -1.04 -4.74
CA LEU A 180 9.76 0.08 -5.56
C LEU A 180 9.06 0.00 -6.91
N PHE A 181 8.34 1.07 -7.26
CA PHE A 181 7.65 1.20 -8.54
C PHE A 181 8.35 2.21 -9.44
N VAL A 182 8.34 1.95 -10.74
CA VAL A 182 8.86 2.90 -11.73
C VAL A 182 7.83 3.11 -12.84
N ALA A 183 7.66 4.35 -13.27
CA ALA A 183 6.87 4.72 -14.43
C ALA A 183 7.77 5.40 -15.47
N PRO A 184 8.33 4.63 -16.43
CA PRO A 184 9.19 5.20 -17.46
C PRO A 184 8.49 6.25 -18.31
N ALA A 185 9.26 7.28 -18.68
CA ALA A 185 8.77 8.34 -19.56
C ALA A 185 9.91 8.85 -20.45
N MET A 186 9.88 8.47 -21.72
CA MET A 186 10.91 8.82 -22.70
C MET A 186 10.33 8.80 -24.12
N ASN A 187 11.02 9.44 -25.07
CA ASN A 187 10.60 9.39 -26.48
C ASN A 187 10.55 7.94 -27.00
N THR A 188 9.69 7.66 -27.98
CA THR A 188 9.52 6.32 -28.57
C THR A 188 10.81 5.70 -29.06
N PHE A 189 11.70 6.46 -29.72
CA PHE A 189 12.99 5.94 -30.16
C PHE A 189 13.90 5.51 -29.01
N MET A 190 13.80 6.18 -27.85
CA MET A 190 14.49 5.76 -26.64
C MET A 190 13.83 4.52 -26.04
N TRP A 191 12.50 4.46 -26.04
CA TRP A 191 11.75 3.31 -25.52
C TRP A 191 12.02 2.03 -26.31
N THR A 192 12.04 2.11 -27.64
CA THR A 192 12.33 0.97 -28.54
C THR A 192 13.82 0.66 -28.65
N ASN A 193 14.69 1.43 -28.01
CA ASN A 193 16.11 1.15 -28.01
C ASN A 193 16.41 -0.11 -27.18
N PRO A 194 17.28 -1.02 -27.63
CA PRO A 194 17.58 -2.26 -26.92
C PRO A 194 18.17 -2.04 -25.51
N PHE A 195 18.79 -0.89 -25.22
CA PHE A 195 19.23 -0.57 -23.86
C PHE A 195 18.06 -0.45 -22.89
N THR A 196 16.91 0.08 -23.33
CA THR A 196 15.74 0.23 -22.45
C THR A 196 15.23 -1.13 -22.01
N GLU A 197 15.05 -2.06 -22.94
CA GLU A 197 14.64 -3.44 -22.62
C GLU A 197 15.63 -4.11 -21.66
N ARG A 198 16.94 -4.03 -21.95
CA ARG A 198 17.98 -4.61 -21.09
C ARG A 198 17.94 -4.04 -19.68
N HIS A 199 17.88 -2.71 -19.54
CA HIS A 199 17.86 -2.07 -18.23
C HIS A 199 16.56 -2.37 -17.48
N ILE A 200 15.41 -2.39 -18.17
CA ILE A 200 14.12 -2.79 -17.56
C ILE A 200 14.22 -4.20 -17.01
N ASN A 201 14.74 -5.15 -17.80
CA ASN A 201 14.91 -6.53 -17.34
C ASN A 201 15.80 -6.61 -16.11
N SER A 202 16.95 -5.92 -16.12
CA SER A 202 17.86 -5.88 -14.96
C SER A 202 17.21 -5.34 -13.69
N ILE A 203 16.41 -4.28 -13.78
CA ILE A 203 15.75 -3.73 -12.58
C ILE A 203 14.57 -4.59 -12.13
N THR A 204 13.85 -5.24 -13.04
CA THR A 204 12.74 -6.14 -12.71
C THR A 204 13.23 -7.42 -12.03
N GLU A 205 14.42 -7.93 -12.38
CA GLU A 205 15.08 -9.03 -11.67
C GLU A 205 15.37 -8.69 -10.20
N LEU A 206 15.56 -7.40 -9.85
CA LEU A 206 15.71 -6.93 -8.48
C LEU A 206 14.38 -6.82 -7.71
N GLY A 207 13.24 -7.11 -8.34
CA GLY A 207 11.91 -6.95 -7.75
C GLY A 207 11.28 -5.56 -7.98
N ILE A 208 11.88 -4.70 -8.80
CA ILE A 208 11.28 -3.40 -9.15
C ILE A 208 10.06 -3.61 -10.04
N SER A 209 8.92 -3.05 -9.62
CA SER A 209 7.65 -3.14 -10.31
C SER A 209 7.51 -2.06 -11.38
N LEU A 210 7.31 -2.47 -12.62
CA LEU A 210 7.13 -1.58 -13.77
C LEU A 210 5.66 -1.18 -13.95
N VAL A 211 5.38 0.12 -13.94
CA VAL A 211 4.14 0.69 -14.49
C VAL A 211 4.43 1.08 -15.95
N PRO A 212 3.90 0.34 -16.94
CA PRO A 212 4.31 0.51 -18.32
C PRO A 212 3.90 1.88 -18.88
N PRO A 213 4.67 2.45 -19.82
CA PRO A 213 4.27 3.64 -20.53
C PRO A 213 3.04 3.39 -21.42
N ILE A 214 2.42 4.47 -21.86
CA ILE A 214 1.25 4.47 -22.74
C ILE A 214 1.59 5.01 -24.12
N THR A 215 0.85 4.54 -25.12
CA THR A 215 0.91 5.08 -26.49
C THR A 215 0.05 6.34 -26.60
N LYS A 216 0.69 7.49 -26.81
CA LYS A 216 0.02 8.79 -27.03
C LYS A 216 0.87 9.67 -27.95
N ARG A 217 0.34 10.85 -28.29
CA ARG A 217 1.16 11.91 -28.89
C ARG A 217 2.14 12.44 -27.84
N LEU A 218 3.43 12.39 -28.15
CA LEU A 218 4.54 12.77 -27.28
C LEU A 218 4.85 14.27 -27.38
N ALA A 219 5.64 14.78 -26.44
CA ALA A 219 6.03 16.20 -26.41
C ALA A 219 6.80 16.67 -27.66
N CYS A 220 7.49 15.76 -28.36
CA CYS A 220 8.17 16.03 -29.63
C CYS A 220 7.21 16.09 -30.84
N GLY A 221 5.94 15.71 -30.67
CA GLY A 221 4.94 15.69 -31.74
C GLY A 221 4.64 14.30 -32.32
N ASP A 222 5.51 13.32 -32.10
CA ASP A 222 5.36 11.94 -32.58
C ASP A 222 4.22 11.20 -31.87
N TYR A 223 3.54 10.29 -32.57
CA TYR A 223 2.62 9.33 -31.96
C TYR A 223 3.35 8.02 -31.72
N GLY A 224 3.46 7.59 -30.46
CA GLY A 224 4.18 6.37 -30.15
C GLY A 224 4.17 6.00 -28.68
N ASN A 225 4.72 4.83 -28.37
CA ASN A 225 4.85 4.33 -27.01
C ASN A 225 5.99 5.04 -26.27
N GLY A 226 5.89 5.20 -24.96
CA GLY A 226 6.92 5.87 -24.14
C GLY A 226 6.41 7.06 -23.31
N ALA A 227 5.15 7.46 -23.48
CA ALA A 227 4.54 8.45 -22.59
C ALA A 227 4.36 7.86 -21.19
N MET A 228 4.61 8.64 -20.14
CA MET A 228 4.35 8.20 -18.76
C MET A 228 2.89 7.76 -18.60
N ALA A 229 2.67 6.69 -17.85
CA ALA A 229 1.34 6.34 -17.36
C ALA A 229 0.66 7.54 -16.67
N GLU A 230 -0.67 7.59 -16.71
CA GLU A 230 -1.39 8.67 -16.04
C GLU A 230 -1.22 8.56 -14.52
N PRO A 231 -1.14 9.69 -13.79
CA PRO A 231 -0.96 9.68 -12.34
C PRO A 231 -1.96 8.81 -11.58
N SER A 232 -3.22 8.76 -12.03
CA SER A 232 -4.27 7.91 -11.45
C SER A 232 -4.00 6.41 -11.59
N LEU A 233 -3.42 5.99 -12.72
CA LEU A 233 -3.02 4.59 -12.93
C LEU A 233 -1.83 4.22 -12.04
N ILE A 234 -0.85 5.11 -11.93
CA ILE A 234 0.30 4.92 -11.04
C ILE A 234 -0.18 4.80 -9.59
N HIS A 235 -1.01 5.73 -9.12
CA HIS A 235 -1.57 5.72 -7.77
C HIS A 235 -2.36 4.43 -7.47
N SER A 236 -3.30 4.05 -8.34
CA SER A 236 -4.11 2.85 -8.13
C SER A 236 -3.27 1.57 -8.15
N THR A 237 -2.28 1.47 -9.03
CA THR A 237 -1.36 0.32 -9.09
C THR A 237 -0.58 0.16 -7.78
N VAL A 238 0.02 1.26 -7.30
CA VAL A 238 0.80 1.26 -6.05
C VAL A 238 -0.10 0.92 -4.86
N ARG A 239 -1.27 1.55 -4.77
CA ARG A 239 -2.21 1.33 -3.68
C ARG A 239 -2.71 -0.11 -3.59
N LEU A 240 -3.17 -0.70 -4.70
CA LEU A 240 -3.64 -2.08 -4.73
C LEU A 240 -2.52 -3.08 -4.39
N SER A 241 -1.30 -2.81 -4.87
CA SER A 241 -0.14 -3.64 -4.52
C SER A 241 0.23 -3.51 -3.05
N PHE A 242 0.14 -2.30 -2.47
CA PHE A 242 0.47 -2.09 -1.07
C PHE A 242 -0.56 -2.74 -0.12
N GLU A 243 -1.85 -2.64 -0.45
CA GLU A 243 -2.94 -3.24 0.34
C GLU A 243 -2.93 -4.77 0.30
N SER A 244 -2.50 -5.38 -0.80
CA SER A 244 -2.39 -6.85 -0.92
C SER A 244 -1.20 -7.46 -0.16
N HIS A 245 -0.16 -6.67 0.12
CA HIS A 245 1.02 -7.09 0.87
C HIS A 245 0.97 -6.70 2.36
N ALA A 246 -0.05 -5.95 2.78
CA ALA A 246 -0.25 -5.67 4.20
C ALA A 246 -0.51 -7.00 4.93
N PRO A 247 0.23 -7.32 6.01
CA PRO A 247 0.01 -8.56 6.74
C PRO A 247 -1.43 -8.55 7.24
N SER A 248 -2.24 -9.49 6.77
CA SER A 248 -3.56 -9.75 7.31
C SER A 248 -3.38 -9.97 8.81
N SER A 249 -3.94 -9.09 9.64
CA SER A 249 -4.03 -9.27 11.07
C SER A 249 -4.53 -10.70 11.32
N GLN A 250 -3.66 -11.54 11.88
CA GLN A 250 -3.98 -12.94 12.13
C GLN A 250 -5.24 -12.99 12.98
N THR A 251 -6.31 -13.52 12.39
CA THR A 251 -7.48 -13.96 13.13
C THR A 251 -7.04 -15.20 13.91
N ASN A 252 -6.87 -15.03 15.23
CA ASN A 252 -6.73 -16.14 16.16
C ASN A 252 -7.91 -17.11 15.96
N LYS A 253 -7.67 -18.21 15.25
CA LYS A 253 -8.51 -19.41 15.38
C LYS A 253 -7.96 -20.19 16.56
N GLY A 254 -8.54 -19.92 17.74
CA GLY A 254 -8.46 -20.86 18.85
C GLY A 254 -9.27 -22.11 18.51
N VAL A 255 -8.61 -23.27 18.60
CA VAL A 255 -9.13 -24.55 19.10
C VAL A 255 -7.98 -25.26 19.78
#